data_AF-Q984G6-F1
#
_entry.id   AF-Q984G6-F1
#
_cell.length_a   1.000
_cell.length_b   1.000
_cell.length_c   1.000
_cell.angle_alpha   90.00
_cell.angle_beta   90.00
_cell.angle_gamma   90.00
#
_symmetry.space_group_name_H-M   'P 1'
#
loop_
_entity.id
_entity.type
_entity.pdbx_description
1 polymer ?
#
loop_
_entity_poly.entity_id
_entity_poly.type
_entity_poly.pdbx_seq_one_letter_code
_entity_poly.pdbx_strand_id
1 'polypeptide(L)'
;MLRRIQDRFRSSVGAVVASFAATVGAWCLTVPIAVEIVFKESAQELVSQLDQLLADEVYAKPQASCYKRTGFLRASLMASTSAMPTLSRDNPGVAVPPDLGDVILVINGADLGDTLYLGYTANYAAFVHYGANGTTPRPWVTMVAQRWVMIVEAKAAEVKTRLGL
;
A
#
# COMPACT_ATOMS: atom_id res chain seq x y z
N MET A 1 -15.46 -52.23 -35.59
CA MET A 1 -15.70 -50.78 -35.78
C MET A 1 -16.07 -50.06 -34.47
N LEU A 2 -16.94 -50.63 -33.61
CA LEU A 2 -17.33 -50.01 -32.32
C LEU A 2 -16.19 -49.80 -31.29
N ARG A 3 -15.23 -50.73 -31.16
CA ARG A 3 -14.10 -50.57 -30.21
C ARG A 3 -13.24 -49.32 -30.50
N ARG A 4 -12.99 -48.99 -31.78
CA ARG A 4 -12.22 -47.79 -32.18
C ARG A 4 -12.91 -46.47 -31.81
N ILE A 5 -14.24 -46.44 -31.71
CA ILE A 5 -14.99 -45.22 -31.39
C ILE A 5 -14.96 -44.99 -29.87
N GLN A 6 -15.11 -46.04 -29.07
CA GLN A 6 -15.04 -45.95 -27.61
C GLN A 6 -13.65 -45.56 -27.10
N ASP A 7 -12.58 -46.11 -27.69
CA ASP A 7 -11.19 -45.76 -27.31
C ASP A 7 -10.85 -44.30 -27.65
N ARG A 8 -11.35 -43.78 -28.77
CA ARG A 8 -11.14 -42.39 -29.19
C ARG A 8 -11.91 -41.40 -28.31
N PHE A 9 -13.11 -41.76 -27.88
CA PHE A 9 -13.89 -40.96 -26.92
C PHE A 9 -13.19 -40.89 -25.56
N ARG A 10 -12.74 -42.03 -25.02
CA ARG A 10 -12.04 -42.11 -23.74
C ARG A 10 -10.73 -41.31 -23.72
N SER A 11 -9.98 -41.37 -24.83
CA SER A 11 -8.74 -40.59 -25.01
C SER A 11 -8.99 -39.09 -25.09
N SER A 12 -10.04 -38.64 -25.81
CA SER A 12 -10.35 -37.21 -25.94
C SER A 12 -10.83 -36.58 -24.63
N VAL A 13 -11.67 -37.27 -23.86
CA VAL A 13 -12.15 -36.80 -22.57
C VAL A 13 -11.00 -36.76 -21.55
N GLY A 14 -10.11 -37.76 -21.55
CA GLY A 14 -8.92 -37.75 -20.70
C GLY A 14 -7.96 -36.59 -20.99
N ALA A 15 -7.77 -36.23 -22.26
CA ALA A 15 -6.93 -35.11 -22.67
C ALA A 15 -7.54 -33.73 -22.30
N VAL A 16 -8.87 -33.58 -22.41
CA VAL A 16 -9.60 -32.35 -22.02
C VAL A 16 -9.65 -32.18 -20.50
N VAL A 17 -9.79 -33.28 -19.74
CA VAL A 17 -9.75 -33.22 -18.27
C VAL A 17 -8.33 -32.96 -17.76
N ALA A 18 -7.31 -33.54 -18.40
CA ALA A 18 -5.91 -33.22 -18.10
C ALA A 18 -5.58 -31.75 -18.39
N SER A 19 -6.15 -31.15 -19.44
CA SER A 19 -5.95 -29.72 -19.74
C SER A 19 -6.71 -28.80 -18.79
N PHE A 20 -7.95 -29.13 -18.39
CA PHE A 20 -8.69 -28.35 -17.40
C PHE A 20 -8.02 -28.40 -16.01
N ALA A 21 -7.64 -29.61 -15.55
CA ALA A 21 -6.93 -29.77 -14.27
C ALA A 21 -5.58 -29.04 -14.26
N ALA A 22 -4.86 -29.05 -15.39
CA ALA A 22 -3.63 -28.28 -15.55
C ALA A 22 -3.88 -26.75 -15.48
N THR A 23 -4.93 -26.25 -16.14
CA THR A 23 -5.32 -24.84 -16.07
C THR A 23 -5.71 -24.41 -14.66
N VAL A 24 -6.55 -25.21 -13.97
CA VAL A 24 -6.92 -24.94 -12.57
C VAL A 24 -5.69 -24.99 -11.66
N GLY A 25 -4.81 -25.98 -11.85
CA GLY A 25 -3.55 -26.08 -11.10
C GLY A 25 -2.66 -24.85 -11.28
N ALA A 26 -2.53 -24.35 -12.51
CA ALA A 26 -1.77 -23.12 -12.79
C ALA A 26 -2.37 -21.89 -12.09
N TRP A 27 -3.69 -21.74 -12.10
CA TRP A 27 -4.37 -20.68 -11.34
C TRP A 27 -4.12 -20.76 -9.84
N CYS A 28 -4.20 -21.96 -9.25
CA CYS A 28 -3.93 -22.14 -7.83
C CYS A 28 -2.52 -21.69 -7.42
N LEU A 29 -1.53 -21.83 -8.30
CA LEU A 29 -0.15 -21.36 -8.03
C LEU A 29 -0.03 -19.83 -8.03
N THR A 30 -0.86 -19.13 -8.80
CA THR A 30 -0.83 -17.66 -8.89
C THR A 30 -1.56 -16.94 -7.78
N VAL A 31 -2.52 -17.59 -7.11
CA VAL A 31 -3.33 -16.95 -6.06
C VAL A 31 -2.51 -16.45 -4.86
N PRO A 32 -1.60 -17.23 -4.25
CA PRO A 32 -0.80 -16.75 -3.13
C PRO A 32 0.03 -15.51 -3.49
N ILE A 33 0.63 -15.52 -4.69
CA ILE A 33 1.40 -14.41 -5.23
C ILE A 33 0.51 -13.17 -5.42
N ALA A 34 -0.70 -13.35 -5.96
CA ALA A 34 -1.65 -12.27 -6.15
C ALA A 34 -2.02 -11.60 -4.81
N VAL A 35 -2.27 -12.39 -3.76
CA VAL A 35 -2.62 -11.87 -2.43
C VAL A 35 -1.46 -11.04 -1.86
N GLU A 36 -0.22 -11.53 -1.96
CA GLU A 36 0.96 -10.83 -1.47
C GLU A 36 1.19 -9.50 -2.21
N ILE A 37 1.06 -9.52 -3.53
CA ILE A 37 1.20 -8.32 -4.36
C ILE A 37 0.14 -7.28 -3.99
N VAL A 38 -1.14 -7.68 -3.87
CA VAL A 38 -2.21 -6.75 -3.49
C VAL A 38 -1.92 -6.12 -2.12
N PHE A 39 -1.53 -6.92 -1.12
CA PHE A 39 -1.19 -6.41 0.20
C PHE A 39 -0.08 -5.34 0.14
N LYS A 40 1.04 -5.66 -0.52
CA LYS A 40 2.21 -4.77 -0.59
C LYS A 40 1.93 -3.53 -1.43
N GLU A 41 1.37 -3.68 -2.62
CA GLU A 41 1.07 -2.55 -3.50
C GLU A 41 -0.01 -1.62 -2.92
N SER A 42 -1.00 -2.16 -2.20
CA SER A 42 -1.99 -1.32 -1.52
C SER A 42 -1.38 -0.50 -0.39
N ALA A 43 -0.48 -1.09 0.42
CA ALA A 43 0.23 -0.36 1.46
C ALA A 43 1.14 0.74 0.88
N GLN A 44 1.84 0.45 -0.22
CA GLN A 44 2.67 1.42 -0.94
C GLN A 44 1.83 2.57 -1.52
N GLU A 45 0.67 2.27 -2.10
CA GLU A 45 -0.27 3.27 -2.61
C GLU A 45 -0.81 4.17 -1.47
N LEU A 46 -1.13 3.58 -0.32
CA LEU A 46 -1.54 4.35 0.86
C LEU A 46 -0.44 5.33 1.31
N VAL A 47 0.83 4.89 1.33
CA VAL A 47 1.99 5.73 1.65
C VAL A 47 2.17 6.84 0.62
N SER A 48 2.04 6.53 -0.67
CA SER A 48 2.09 7.51 -1.76
C SER A 48 1.02 8.59 -1.59
N GLN A 49 -0.22 8.21 -1.29
CA GLN A 49 -1.31 9.17 -1.08
C GLN A 49 -1.13 10.00 0.20
N LEU A 50 -0.57 9.42 1.27
CA LEU A 50 -0.22 10.17 2.48
C LEU A 50 0.80 11.27 2.17
N ASP A 51 1.87 10.92 1.45
CA ASP A 51 2.93 11.87 1.10
C ASP A 51 2.43 12.96 0.15
N GLN A 52 1.67 12.57 -0.89
CA GLN A 52 1.11 13.49 -1.87
C GLN A 52 0.13 14.47 -1.23
N LEU A 53 -0.83 13.98 -0.44
CA LEU A 53 -1.79 14.86 0.22
C LEU A 53 -1.09 15.83 1.19
N LEU A 54 -0.07 15.35 1.91
CA LEU A 54 0.71 16.21 2.79
C LEU A 54 1.50 17.25 1.99
N ALA A 55 2.09 16.88 0.85
CA ALA A 55 2.77 17.81 -0.06
C ALA A 55 1.81 18.92 -0.53
N ASP A 56 0.62 18.56 -0.98
CA ASP A 56 -0.38 19.49 -1.51
C ASP A 56 -0.95 20.39 -0.42
N GLU A 57 -1.36 19.81 0.70
CA GLU A 57 -2.05 20.53 1.76
C GLU A 57 -1.11 21.33 2.63
N VAL A 58 0.15 20.91 2.80
CA VAL A 58 1.12 21.57 3.67
C VAL A 58 2.17 22.34 2.91
N TYR A 59 2.79 21.77 1.88
CA TYR A 59 4.01 22.32 1.30
C TYR A 59 3.77 23.17 0.06
N ALA A 60 2.78 22.84 -0.77
CA ALA A 60 2.46 23.60 -1.99
C ALA A 60 1.80 24.97 -1.71
N LYS A 61 1.16 25.14 -0.55
CA LYS A 61 0.56 26.43 -0.14
C LYS A 61 1.64 27.47 0.15
N PRO A 62 1.35 28.78 0.20
CA PRO A 62 2.34 29.76 0.66
C PRO A 62 2.81 29.47 2.10
N GLN A 63 4.10 29.62 2.37
CA GLN A 63 4.66 29.47 3.72
C GLN A 63 4.30 30.69 4.57
N ALA A 64 3.90 30.46 5.84
CA ALA A 64 3.73 31.54 6.80
C ALA A 64 5.10 32.09 7.24
N SER A 65 5.21 33.41 7.44
CA SER A 65 6.46 34.07 7.84
C SER A 65 7.02 33.56 9.18
N CYS A 66 6.15 33.06 10.07
CA CYS A 66 6.51 32.57 11.40
C CYS A 66 6.97 31.10 11.44
N TYR A 67 6.99 30.37 10.31
CA TYR A 67 7.34 28.96 10.29
C TYR A 67 8.13 28.57 9.06
N LYS A 68 9.31 27.95 9.25
CA LYS A 68 10.13 27.42 8.17
C LYS A 68 9.70 25.98 7.85
N ARG A 69 9.22 25.74 6.63
CA ARG A 69 8.90 24.39 6.16
C ARG A 69 10.17 23.67 5.79
N THR A 70 10.64 22.82 6.70
CA THR A 70 11.86 22.03 6.51
C THR A 70 11.66 20.78 5.66
N GLY A 71 10.42 20.30 5.48
CA GLY A 71 10.17 18.98 4.87
C GLY A 71 10.14 17.84 5.91
N PHE A 72 10.55 18.12 7.14
CA PHE A 72 10.70 17.11 8.19
C PHE A 72 9.42 16.33 8.50
N LEU A 73 8.24 16.95 8.49
CA LEU A 73 6.98 16.23 8.72
C LEU A 73 6.81 15.08 7.72
N ARG A 74 7.01 15.32 6.42
CA ARG A 74 6.96 14.27 5.38
C ARG A 74 8.01 13.19 5.63
N ALA A 75 9.25 13.62 5.89
CA ALA A 75 10.38 12.73 6.18
C ALA A 75 10.27 11.97 7.52
N SER A 76 9.27 12.29 8.36
CA SER A 76 9.08 11.66 9.66
C SER A 76 8.14 10.46 9.63
N LEU A 77 7.56 10.14 8.46
CA LEU A 77 6.77 8.92 8.28
C LEU A 77 7.67 7.70 8.47
N MET A 78 7.23 6.77 9.29
CA MET A 78 7.90 5.50 9.54
C MET A 78 6.91 4.35 9.39
N ALA A 79 7.44 3.18 9.04
CA ALA A 79 6.72 1.92 9.04
C ALA A 79 7.30 0.97 10.08
N SER A 80 6.45 0.08 10.59
CA SER A 80 6.84 -0.97 11.54
C SER A 80 5.85 -2.13 11.47
N THR A 81 6.31 -3.35 11.68
CA THR A 81 5.44 -4.54 11.85
C THR A 81 5.22 -4.91 13.33
N SER A 82 5.89 -4.21 14.25
CA SER A 82 5.88 -4.57 15.68
C SER A 82 5.09 -3.62 16.56
N ALA A 83 5.12 -2.33 16.28
CA ALA A 83 4.44 -1.30 17.07
C ALA A 83 4.26 0.01 16.30
N MET A 84 3.26 0.79 16.69
CA MET A 84 2.99 2.11 16.13
C MET A 84 4.15 3.10 16.41
N PRO A 85 4.71 3.77 15.39
CA PRO A 85 5.67 4.86 15.60
C PRO A 85 5.08 5.99 16.45
N THR A 86 5.89 6.58 17.33
CA THR A 86 5.44 7.60 18.29
C THR A 86 5.93 9.01 17.92
N LEU A 87 5.09 10.01 18.24
CA LEU A 87 5.37 11.44 18.03
C LEU A 87 6.45 11.93 19.01
N SER A 88 7.74 11.82 18.64
CA SER A 88 8.86 11.99 19.58
C SER A 88 10.00 12.87 19.09
N ARG A 89 10.05 13.20 17.79
CA ARG A 89 11.18 13.90 17.18
C ARG A 89 10.87 15.36 16.94
N ASP A 90 11.81 16.22 17.33
CA ASP A 90 11.79 17.65 17.05
C ASP A 90 12.19 17.95 15.60
N ASN A 91 11.66 19.04 15.06
CA ASN A 91 12.08 19.55 13.76
C ASN A 91 13.53 20.06 13.85
N PRO A 92 14.46 19.56 13.02
CA PRO A 92 15.87 19.96 13.09
C PRO A 92 16.14 21.39 12.60
N GLY A 93 15.14 22.13 12.11
CA GLY A 93 15.27 23.52 11.66
C GLY A 93 15.98 23.71 10.31
N VAL A 94 16.57 22.64 9.78
CA VAL A 94 17.22 22.57 8.47
C VAL A 94 16.35 21.81 7.47
N ALA A 95 16.57 22.01 6.17
CA ALA A 95 15.84 21.25 5.15
C ALA A 95 16.11 19.74 5.29
N VAL A 96 15.05 18.95 5.25
CA VAL A 96 15.07 17.50 5.29
C VAL A 96 14.28 16.98 4.09
N PRO A 97 14.94 16.33 3.12
CA PRO A 97 14.22 15.74 2.00
C PRO A 97 13.33 14.59 2.50
N PRO A 98 12.11 14.44 1.97
CA PRO A 98 11.32 13.24 2.22
C PRO A 98 12.02 12.05 1.56
N ASP A 99 12.35 11.04 2.36
CA ASP A 99 12.81 9.73 1.89
C ASP A 99 11.87 8.67 2.45
N LEU A 100 11.20 7.95 1.55
CA LEU A 100 10.26 6.89 1.89
C LEU A 100 10.89 5.50 1.73
N GLY A 101 12.17 5.40 1.37
CA GLY A 101 12.86 4.14 1.11
C GLY A 101 12.72 3.12 2.25
N ASP A 102 12.99 3.55 3.49
CA ASP A 102 12.85 2.69 4.67
C ASP A 102 11.41 2.22 4.90
N VAL A 103 10.44 3.09 4.63
CA VAL A 103 9.00 2.74 4.71
C VAL A 103 8.66 1.65 3.69
N ILE A 104 9.12 1.82 2.44
CA ILE A 104 8.89 0.83 1.37
C ILE A 104 9.60 -0.49 1.66
N LEU A 105 10.81 -0.45 2.24
CA LEU A 105 11.54 -1.67 2.63
C LEU A 105 10.79 -2.47 3.70
N VAL A 106 10.23 -1.80 4.72
CA VAL A 106 9.41 -2.47 5.74
C VAL A 106 8.15 -3.09 5.11
N ILE A 107 7.47 -2.38 4.21
CA ILE A 107 6.30 -2.93 3.49
C ILE A 107 6.68 -4.18 2.69
N ASN A 108 7.80 -4.13 1.97
CA ASN A 108 8.25 -5.25 1.15
C ASN A 108 8.69 -6.47 1.97
N GLY A 109 9.20 -6.23 3.18
CA GLY A 109 9.59 -7.27 4.13
C GLY A 109 8.46 -7.81 5.00
N ALA A 110 7.26 -7.22 4.95
CA ALA A 110 6.11 -7.68 5.74
C ALA A 110 5.51 -8.96 5.13
N ASP A 111 5.12 -9.87 6.02
CA ASP A 111 4.45 -11.12 5.65
C ASP A 111 2.93 -10.93 5.57
N LEU A 112 2.28 -11.79 4.77
CA LEU A 112 0.82 -11.81 4.75
C LEU A 112 0.25 -12.19 6.12
N GLY A 113 -0.60 -11.33 6.66
CA GLY A 113 -1.18 -11.48 7.99
C GLY A 113 -0.51 -10.61 9.05
N ASP A 114 0.64 -10.00 8.75
CA ASP A 114 1.26 -9.01 9.63
C ASP A 114 0.38 -7.77 9.77
N THR A 115 0.47 -7.14 10.94
CA THR A 115 -0.05 -5.78 11.14
C THR A 115 1.03 -4.79 10.75
N LEU A 116 0.78 -4.04 9.67
CA LEU A 116 1.64 -2.92 9.28
C LEU A 116 1.19 -1.63 9.97
N TYR A 117 2.09 -1.05 10.74
CA TYR A 117 1.92 0.26 11.34
C TYR A 117 2.59 1.33 10.49
N LEU A 118 1.86 2.40 10.16
CA LEU A 118 2.37 3.58 9.48
C LEU A 118 2.12 4.78 10.39
N GLY A 119 3.18 5.47 10.81
CA GLY A 119 3.09 6.54 11.80
C GLY A 119 4.11 7.65 11.56
N TYR A 120 3.68 8.89 11.78
CA TYR A 120 4.59 10.03 11.78
C TYR A 120 5.33 10.12 13.11
N THR A 121 6.57 10.58 13.10
CA THR A 121 7.39 10.72 14.31
C THR A 121 7.69 12.15 14.70
N ALA A 122 7.35 13.14 13.85
CA ALA A 122 7.44 14.55 14.20
C ALA A 122 6.46 14.87 15.34
N ASN A 123 6.95 15.42 16.45
CA ASN A 123 6.14 15.69 17.65
C ASN A 123 4.97 16.66 17.39
N TYR A 124 5.10 17.55 16.40
CA TYR A 124 4.08 18.51 16.01
C TYR A 124 3.08 17.98 14.97
N ALA A 125 3.21 16.73 14.52
CA ALA A 125 2.32 16.15 13.51
C ALA A 125 0.84 16.21 13.93
N ALA A 126 0.53 15.92 15.20
CA ALA A 126 -0.83 16.01 15.72
C ALA A 126 -1.39 17.45 15.63
N PHE A 127 -0.58 18.47 15.90
CA PHE A 127 -1.01 19.86 15.80
C PHE A 127 -1.33 20.28 14.36
N VAL A 128 -0.61 19.74 13.38
CA VAL A 128 -0.92 19.98 11.95
C VAL A 128 -2.18 19.22 11.56
N HIS A 129 -2.32 17.98 12.02
CA HIS A 129 -3.42 17.10 11.66
C HIS A 129 -4.76 17.63 12.19
N TYR A 130 -4.81 17.91 13.50
CA TYR A 130 -6.03 18.34 14.21
C TYR A 130 -6.21 19.86 14.26
N GLY A 131 -5.21 20.63 13.83
CA GLY A 131 -5.18 22.07 14.04
C GLY A 131 -4.82 22.43 15.48
N ALA A 132 -4.17 23.56 15.66
CA ALA A 132 -3.81 24.11 16.96
C ALA A 132 -3.64 25.63 16.86
N ASN A 133 -3.87 26.34 17.98
CA ASN A 133 -3.64 27.79 18.08
C ASN A 133 -4.32 28.62 16.97
N GLY A 134 -5.57 28.29 16.63
CA GLY A 134 -6.33 28.95 15.56
C GLY A 134 -5.95 28.55 14.14
N THR A 135 -5.02 27.60 13.97
CA THR A 135 -4.68 27.04 12.66
C THR A 135 -5.72 26.01 12.23
N THR A 136 -6.21 26.13 11.01
CA THR A 136 -7.14 25.16 10.41
C THR A 136 -6.52 23.75 10.36
N PRO A 137 -7.28 22.70 10.76
CA PRO A 137 -6.82 21.32 10.66
C PRO A 137 -6.49 20.91 9.23
N ARG A 138 -5.53 20.01 9.08
CA ARG A 138 -5.19 19.35 7.82
C ARG A 138 -5.21 17.85 8.08
N PRO A 139 -6.37 17.19 8.09
CA PRO A 139 -6.49 15.82 8.61
C PRO A 139 -6.03 14.76 7.60
N TRP A 140 -4.80 14.86 7.07
CA TRP A 140 -4.34 14.07 5.92
C TRP A 140 -4.35 12.56 6.19
N VAL A 141 -3.96 12.13 7.40
CA VAL A 141 -3.99 10.71 7.78
C VAL A 141 -5.42 10.16 7.76
N THR A 142 -6.39 10.94 8.24
CA THR A 142 -7.80 10.53 8.33
C THR A 142 -8.40 10.46 6.93
N MET A 143 -8.12 11.47 6.10
CA MET A 143 -8.60 11.52 4.73
C MET A 143 -8.07 10.36 3.88
N VAL A 144 -6.80 10.01 4.02
CA VAL A 144 -6.19 8.91 3.26
C VAL A 144 -6.60 7.55 3.83
N ALA A 145 -6.71 7.40 5.16
CA ALA A 145 -7.18 6.16 5.78
C ALA A 145 -8.61 5.78 5.33
N GLN A 146 -9.49 6.77 5.12
CA GLN A 146 -10.83 6.55 4.58
C GLN A 146 -10.84 5.93 3.17
N ARG A 147 -9.75 6.07 2.42
CA ARG A 147 -9.60 5.52 1.06
C ARG A 147 -9.09 4.09 1.03
N TRP A 148 -8.76 3.50 2.18
CA TRP A 148 -8.13 2.18 2.25
C TRP A 148 -8.87 1.11 1.44
N VAL A 149 -10.18 1.00 1.62
CA VAL A 149 -10.99 0.00 0.89
C VAL A 149 -10.90 0.22 -0.63
N MET A 150 -11.03 1.47 -1.08
CA MET A 150 -10.92 1.82 -2.50
C MET A 150 -9.52 1.53 -3.07
N ILE A 151 -8.46 1.78 -2.30
CA ILE A 151 -7.08 1.48 -2.69
C ILE A 151 -6.88 -0.03 -2.87
N VAL A 152 -7.37 -0.83 -1.91
CA VAL A 152 -7.28 -2.30 -1.99
C VAL A 152 -8.07 -2.84 -3.17
N GLU A 153 -9.29 -2.33 -3.41
CA GLU A 153 -10.11 -2.73 -4.55
C GLU A 153 -9.44 -2.40 -5.89
N ALA A 154 -8.87 -1.19 -6.03
CA ALA A 154 -8.16 -0.78 -7.23
C ALA A 154 -6.93 -1.66 -7.48
N LYS A 155 -6.08 -1.89 -6.47
CA LYS A 155 -4.90 -2.75 -6.61
C LYS A 155 -5.27 -4.21 -6.85
N ALA A 156 -6.32 -4.72 -6.23
CA ALA A 156 -6.82 -6.05 -6.52
C ALA A 156 -7.26 -6.19 -7.99
N ALA A 157 -7.95 -5.20 -8.56
CA ALA A 157 -8.35 -5.21 -9.96
C ALA A 157 -7.14 -5.14 -10.92
N GLU A 158 -6.18 -4.28 -10.63
CA GLU A 158 -4.92 -4.17 -11.39
C GLU A 158 -4.15 -5.49 -11.39
N VAL A 159 -3.96 -6.10 -10.21
CA VAL A 159 -3.21 -7.36 -10.05
C VAL A 159 -3.90 -8.50 -10.78
N LYS A 160 -5.22 -8.65 -10.65
CA LYS A 160 -5.99 -9.67 -11.37
C LYS A 160 -5.80 -9.54 -12.87
N THR A 161 -5.89 -8.32 -13.39
CA THR A 161 -5.67 -8.04 -14.81
C THR A 161 -4.25 -8.42 -15.25
N ARG A 162 -3.21 -8.07 -14.48
CA ARG A 162 -1.81 -8.42 -14.80
C ARG A 162 -1.55 -9.92 -14.76
N LEU A 163 -2.23 -10.66 -13.89
CA LEU A 163 -2.03 -12.10 -13.70
C LEU A 163 -3.00 -12.97 -14.50
N GLY A 164 -4.00 -12.39 -15.16
CA GLY A 164 -5.02 -13.13 -15.91
C GLY A 164 -5.98 -13.93 -15.01
N LEU A 165 -6.34 -13.35 -13.86
CA LEU A 165 -7.25 -13.90 -12.85
C LEU A 165 -8.66 -13.31 -12.91
#